data_AF-A0A3D4B6Z9-F1
#
_entry.id   AF-A0A3D4B6Z9-F1
#
_cell.length_a   1.000
_cell.length_b   1.000
_cell.length_c   1.000
_cell.angle_alpha   90.00
_cell.angle_beta   90.00
_cell.angle_gamma   90.00
#
_symmetry.space_group_name_H-M   'P 1'
#
loop_
_entity.id
_entity.type
_entity.pdbx_description
1 polymer ?
#
loop_
_entity_poly.entity_id
_entity_poly.type
_entity_poly.pdbx_seq_one_letter_code
_entity_poly.pdbx_strand_id
1 'polypeptide(L)'
;ALWDLAGKAQGVPVYRLLGGKFRDRVRLYVDSAHTDYKERAAEVKEKGFTAIKFDLDDTRSPHKMDPWNWSVTPDELKSIVDIAFEIREGIGASLDLAMDLHGRYDATAGLKIAQALEPLDLMWLEEPVPPENIDALDKITKATRTPICVGENLYLR
;
A
#
# COMPACT_ATOMS: atom_id res chain seq x y z
N ALA A 1 10.91 -17.92 15.87
CA ALA A 1 11.10 -19.25 16.48
C ALA A 1 11.18 -19.20 18.02
N LEU A 2 12.09 -18.42 18.62
CA LEU A 2 12.27 -18.40 20.08
C LEU A 2 11.01 -17.98 20.86
N TRP A 3 10.24 -17.02 20.35
CA TRP A 3 8.96 -16.62 20.97
C TRP A 3 7.89 -17.73 20.96
N ASP A 4 7.85 -18.55 19.91
CA ASP A 4 6.95 -19.71 19.84
C ASP A 4 7.35 -20.76 20.88
N LEU A 5 8.65 -21.05 21.01
CA LEU A 5 9.17 -21.93 22.07
C LEU A 5 8.82 -21.41 23.46
N ALA A 6 9.01 -20.11 23.73
CA ALA A 6 8.69 -19.50 25.01
C ALA A 6 7.19 -19.59 25.34
N GLY A 7 6.31 -19.37 24.35
CA GLY A 7 4.87 -19.51 24.51
C GLY A 7 4.47 -20.95 24.83
N LYS A 8 5.02 -21.92 24.08
CA LYS A 8 4.80 -23.35 24.31
C LYS A 8 5.27 -23.80 25.69
N ALA A 9 6.45 -23.36 26.13
CA ALA A 9 7.00 -23.70 27.44
C ALA A 9 6.14 -23.20 28.62
N GLN A 10 5.42 -22.10 28.43
CA GLN A 10 4.54 -21.50 29.45
C GLN A 10 3.07 -21.86 29.27
N GLY A 11 2.70 -22.60 28.22
CA GLY A 11 1.31 -22.94 27.92
C GLY A 11 0.43 -21.74 27.57
N VAL A 12 1.00 -20.65 27.03
CA VAL A 12 0.26 -19.43 26.68
C VAL A 12 0.51 -19.02 25.22
N PRO A 13 -0.47 -18.37 24.55
CA PRO A 13 -0.25 -17.82 23.22
C PRO A 13 0.75 -16.65 23.27
N VAL A 14 1.53 -16.47 22.20
CA VAL A 14 2.64 -15.48 22.13
C VAL A 14 2.18 -14.06 22.50
N TYR A 15 0.99 -13.63 22.10
CA TYR A 15 0.50 -12.28 22.41
C TYR A 15 0.41 -12.02 23.93
N ARG A 16 0.28 -13.05 24.79
CA ARG A 16 0.30 -12.90 26.25
C ARG A 16 1.69 -12.52 26.75
N LEU A 17 2.74 -13.03 26.11
CA LEU A 17 4.12 -12.67 26.41
C LEU A 17 4.44 -11.24 25.93
N LEU A 18 3.75 -10.76 24.90
CA LEU A 18 3.90 -9.42 24.32
C LEU A 18 3.03 -8.35 24.99
N GLY A 19 2.53 -8.59 26.21
CA GLY A 19 1.75 -7.61 26.98
C GLY A 19 0.24 -7.86 27.03
N GLY A 20 -0.25 -8.95 26.44
CA GLY A 20 -1.65 -9.36 26.55
C GLY A 20 -2.56 -8.81 25.44
N LYS A 21 -3.86 -8.98 25.64
CA LYS A 21 -4.88 -8.68 24.62
C LYS A 21 -5.29 -7.21 24.70
N PHE A 22 -5.13 -6.46 23.61
CA PHE A 22 -5.55 -5.06 23.50
C PHE A 22 -6.90 -4.87 22.77
N ARG A 23 -7.35 -5.89 22.03
CA ARG A 23 -8.60 -5.87 21.24
C ARG A 23 -9.11 -7.28 20.97
N ASP A 24 -10.41 -7.41 20.72
CA ASP A 24 -11.06 -8.70 20.44
C ASP A 24 -10.93 -9.18 19.00
N ARG A 25 -10.86 -8.25 18.06
CA ARG A 25 -10.74 -8.51 16.63
C ARG A 25 -9.76 -7.53 16.00
N VAL A 26 -9.09 -7.98 14.94
CA VAL A 26 -8.21 -7.16 14.10
C VAL A 26 -8.90 -7.01 12.75
N ARG A 27 -9.07 -5.77 12.27
CA ARG A 27 -9.57 -5.52 10.92
C ARG A 27 -8.52 -5.97 9.92
N LEU A 28 -8.93 -6.71 8.90
CA LEU A 28 -8.06 -7.16 7.82
C LEU A 28 -8.43 -6.40 6.54
N TYR A 29 -7.44 -6.20 5.68
CA TYR A 29 -7.63 -5.77 4.30
C TYR A 29 -7.18 -6.90 3.37
N VAL A 30 -7.62 -6.85 2.11
CA VAL A 30 -7.23 -7.84 1.09
C VAL A 30 -6.24 -7.22 0.13
N ASP A 31 -5.04 -7.79 0.07
CA ASP A 31 -4.06 -7.48 -0.96
C ASP A 31 -4.44 -8.14 -2.29
N SER A 32 -4.57 -7.33 -3.33
CA SER A 32 -5.13 -7.71 -4.62
C SER A 32 -4.14 -7.58 -5.77
N ALA A 33 -2.91 -7.13 -5.52
CA ALA A 33 -1.89 -6.92 -6.54
C ALA A 33 -2.43 -6.19 -7.80
N HIS A 34 -2.04 -6.65 -9.00
CA HIS A 34 -2.56 -6.19 -10.31
C HIS A 34 -3.76 -7.02 -10.85
N THR A 35 -4.65 -7.53 -9.98
CA THR A 35 -5.82 -8.32 -10.42
C THR A 35 -6.95 -7.46 -11.01
N ASP A 36 -7.93 -8.10 -11.67
CA ASP A 36 -9.16 -7.40 -12.10
C ASP A 36 -9.92 -6.84 -10.89
N TYR A 37 -10.06 -5.53 -10.84
CA TYR A 37 -10.62 -4.83 -9.67
C TYR A 37 -12.11 -5.08 -9.48
N LYS A 38 -12.88 -5.41 -10.53
CA LYS A 38 -14.34 -5.65 -10.43
C LYS A 38 -14.60 -7.01 -9.82
N GLU A 39 -13.96 -8.03 -10.35
CA GLU A 39 -14.07 -9.40 -9.82
C GLU A 39 -13.58 -9.45 -8.37
N ARG A 40 -12.44 -8.80 -8.11
CA ARG A 40 -11.85 -8.79 -6.77
C ARG A 40 -12.69 -8.02 -5.76
N ALA A 41 -13.24 -6.86 -6.12
CA ALA A 41 -14.09 -6.11 -5.22
C ALA A 41 -15.36 -6.87 -4.83
N ALA A 42 -15.95 -7.62 -5.76
CA ALA A 42 -17.10 -8.47 -5.46
C ALA A 42 -16.75 -9.56 -4.43
N GLU A 43 -15.63 -10.27 -4.63
CA GLU A 43 -15.12 -11.29 -3.70
C GLU A 43 -14.86 -10.72 -2.30
N VAL A 44 -14.20 -9.56 -2.23
CA VAL A 44 -13.85 -8.87 -0.97
C VAL A 44 -15.11 -8.47 -0.19
N LYS A 45 -16.12 -7.93 -0.88
CA LYS A 45 -17.41 -7.57 -0.28
C LYS A 45 -18.18 -8.80 0.19
N GLU A 46 -18.24 -9.85 -0.62
CA GLU A 46 -18.94 -11.10 -0.27
C GLU A 46 -18.36 -11.73 0.99
N LYS A 47 -17.02 -11.70 1.14
CA LYS A 47 -16.32 -12.19 2.33
C LYS A 47 -16.40 -11.24 3.54
N GLY A 48 -17.07 -10.09 3.41
CA GLY A 48 -17.31 -9.14 4.50
C GLY A 48 -16.11 -8.26 4.85
N PHE A 49 -15.10 -8.16 3.98
CA PHE A 49 -13.99 -7.22 4.16
C PHE A 49 -14.45 -5.80 3.84
N THR A 50 -13.78 -4.85 4.49
CA THR A 50 -14.09 -3.41 4.36
C THR A 50 -12.91 -2.60 3.84
N ALA A 51 -11.80 -3.25 3.46
CA ALA A 51 -10.59 -2.61 2.98
C ALA A 51 -9.86 -3.50 1.95
N ILE A 52 -9.25 -2.88 0.94
CA ILE A 52 -8.57 -3.55 -0.17
C ILE A 52 -7.33 -2.76 -0.60
N LYS A 53 -6.26 -3.44 -1.03
CA LYS A 53 -5.01 -2.86 -1.57
C LYS A 53 -4.77 -3.33 -3.00
N PHE A 54 -4.30 -2.45 -3.88
CA PHE A 54 -3.87 -2.77 -5.25
C PHE A 54 -2.49 -2.17 -5.55
N ASP A 55 -1.82 -2.74 -6.55
CA ASP A 55 -0.50 -2.30 -6.99
C ASP A 55 -0.62 -1.37 -8.20
N LEU A 56 0.10 -0.25 -8.19
CA LEU A 56 0.09 0.74 -9.27
C LEU A 56 1.37 0.77 -10.13
N ASP A 57 2.37 0.00 -9.75
CA ASP A 57 3.73 0.05 -10.30
C ASP A 57 4.00 -1.01 -11.38
N ASP A 58 3.08 -1.21 -12.33
CA ASP A 58 3.25 -2.25 -13.37
C ASP A 58 4.43 -1.94 -14.33
N THR A 59 5.50 -2.73 -14.21
CA THR A 59 6.70 -2.64 -15.07
C THR A 59 6.41 -2.88 -16.55
N ARG A 60 5.29 -3.52 -16.88
CA ARG A 60 4.89 -3.85 -18.26
C ARG A 60 4.05 -2.77 -18.91
N SER A 61 3.79 -1.67 -18.20
CA SER A 61 3.09 -0.51 -18.76
C SER A 61 3.78 -0.05 -20.06
N PRO A 62 3.05 0.17 -21.16
CA PRO A 62 3.64 0.66 -22.41
C PRO A 62 4.23 2.07 -22.27
N HIS A 63 3.85 2.79 -21.22
CA HIS A 63 4.36 4.12 -20.90
C HIS A 63 5.61 4.09 -20.02
N LYS A 64 6.05 2.91 -19.56
CA LYS A 64 7.32 2.74 -18.86
C LYS A 64 8.47 2.77 -19.87
N MET A 65 9.20 3.87 -19.90
CA MET A 65 10.34 4.04 -20.82
C MET A 65 11.55 3.17 -20.45
N ASP A 66 11.83 3.05 -19.16
CA ASP A 66 12.98 2.32 -18.64
C ASP A 66 12.53 1.52 -17.40
N PRO A 67 12.57 0.18 -17.44
CA PRO A 67 12.21 -0.68 -16.32
C PRO A 67 13.09 -0.52 -15.08
N TRP A 68 14.25 0.13 -15.22
CA TRP A 68 15.24 0.31 -14.15
C TRP A 68 15.32 1.77 -13.67
N ASN A 69 14.89 2.73 -14.50
CA ASN A 69 14.81 4.14 -14.11
C ASN A 69 13.38 4.52 -13.75
N TRP A 70 13.12 4.52 -12.45
CA TRP A 70 11.80 4.74 -11.86
C TRP A 70 11.41 6.20 -11.68
N SER A 71 11.77 7.01 -12.68
CA SER A 71 11.08 8.27 -12.96
C SER A 71 9.68 7.98 -13.52
N VAL A 72 8.82 9.01 -13.54
CA VAL A 72 7.48 8.94 -14.13
C VAL A 72 7.33 9.97 -15.24
N THR A 73 6.95 9.51 -16.43
CA THR A 73 6.62 10.39 -17.57
C THR A 73 5.18 10.93 -17.42
N PRO A 74 4.80 12.00 -18.15
CA PRO A 74 3.42 12.48 -18.12
C PRO A 74 2.38 11.41 -18.50
N ASP A 75 2.68 10.58 -19.51
CA ASP A 75 1.76 9.53 -19.96
C ASP A 75 1.69 8.36 -18.97
N GLU A 76 2.83 7.98 -18.36
CA GLU A 76 2.86 6.96 -17.29
C GLU A 76 2.06 7.44 -16.08
N LEU A 77 2.27 8.69 -15.63
CA LEU A 77 1.54 9.28 -14.52
C LEU A 77 0.04 9.29 -14.81
N LYS A 78 -0.36 9.71 -16.02
CA LYS A 78 -1.76 9.70 -16.43
C LYS A 78 -2.34 8.28 -16.37
N SER A 79 -1.63 7.30 -16.91
CA SER A 79 -2.08 5.89 -16.89
C SER A 79 -2.24 5.35 -15.47
N ILE A 80 -1.30 5.64 -14.57
CA ILE A 80 -1.36 5.23 -13.15
C ILE A 80 -2.60 5.83 -12.48
N VAL A 81 -2.81 7.13 -12.68
CA VAL A 81 -3.93 7.86 -12.09
C VAL A 81 -5.26 7.35 -12.66
N ASP A 82 -5.39 7.21 -13.97
CA ASP A 82 -6.60 6.70 -14.60
C ASP A 82 -6.98 5.32 -14.05
N ILE A 83 -6.01 4.39 -13.96
CA ILE A 83 -6.23 3.06 -13.37
C ILE A 83 -6.68 3.17 -11.92
N ALA A 84 -6.07 4.05 -11.12
CA ALA A 84 -6.44 4.23 -9.72
C ALA A 84 -7.88 4.76 -9.56
N PHE A 85 -8.31 5.68 -10.43
CA PHE A 85 -9.69 6.16 -10.47
C PHE A 85 -10.67 5.08 -10.94
N GLU A 86 -10.32 4.30 -11.96
CA GLU A 86 -11.13 3.16 -12.41
C GLU A 86 -11.32 2.11 -11.32
N ILE A 87 -10.25 1.80 -10.56
CA ILE A 87 -10.32 0.91 -9.39
C ILE A 87 -11.29 1.49 -8.36
N ARG A 88 -11.14 2.77 -8.01
CA ARG A 88 -12.03 3.44 -7.04
C ARG A 88 -13.50 3.37 -7.48
N GLU A 89 -13.79 3.63 -8.75
CA GLU A 89 -15.15 3.51 -9.29
C GLU A 89 -15.67 2.07 -9.23
N GLY A 90 -14.84 1.09 -9.62
CA GLY A 90 -15.22 -0.31 -9.66
C GLY A 90 -15.48 -0.92 -8.28
N ILE A 91 -14.70 -0.53 -7.27
CA ILE A 91 -14.88 -1.04 -5.90
C ILE A 91 -15.96 -0.27 -5.14
N GLY A 92 -16.29 0.94 -5.56
CA GLY A 92 -17.26 1.83 -4.93
C GLY A 92 -16.69 2.68 -3.78
N ALA A 93 -17.49 3.65 -3.32
CA ALA A 93 -17.02 4.69 -2.40
C ALA A 93 -16.82 4.22 -0.94
N SER A 94 -17.42 3.10 -0.53
CA SER A 94 -17.47 2.69 0.88
C SER A 94 -16.36 1.74 1.32
N LEU A 95 -15.62 1.15 0.38
CA LEU A 95 -14.45 0.33 0.70
C LEU A 95 -13.24 1.24 0.89
N ASP A 96 -12.52 1.04 1.99
CA ASP A 96 -11.21 1.68 2.15
C ASP A 96 -10.25 1.13 1.11
N LEU A 97 -9.52 2.03 0.46
CA LEU A 97 -8.60 1.71 -0.64
C LEU A 97 -7.19 2.11 -0.25
N ALA A 98 -6.29 1.15 -0.25
CA ALA A 98 -4.86 1.37 -0.20
C ALA A 98 -4.25 1.10 -1.58
N MET A 99 -3.10 1.71 -1.86
CA MET A 99 -2.37 1.48 -3.11
C MET A 99 -0.88 1.35 -2.83
N ASP A 100 -0.18 0.53 -3.62
CA ASP A 100 1.24 0.24 -3.44
C ASP A 100 2.07 0.62 -4.66
N LEU A 101 3.29 1.07 -4.39
CA LEU A 101 4.32 1.42 -5.37
C LEU A 101 5.65 0.66 -5.14
N HIS A 102 5.71 -0.23 -4.14
CA HIS A 102 6.82 -1.13 -3.81
C HIS A 102 8.20 -0.48 -3.76
N GLY A 103 8.26 0.77 -3.29
CA GLY A 103 9.50 1.52 -3.15
C GLY A 103 10.19 1.82 -4.48
N ARG A 104 9.48 1.70 -5.62
CA ARG A 104 10.15 1.74 -6.92
C ARG A 104 10.51 3.15 -7.34
N TYR A 105 9.63 4.12 -7.13
CA TYR A 105 9.75 5.47 -7.69
C TYR A 105 10.79 6.35 -6.98
N ASP A 106 11.37 7.29 -7.74
CA ASP A 106 12.20 8.34 -7.14
C ASP A 106 11.36 9.38 -6.36
N ALA A 107 12.03 10.23 -5.57
CA ALA A 107 11.36 11.22 -4.73
C ALA A 107 10.47 12.22 -5.49
N THR A 108 10.81 12.54 -6.74
CA THR A 108 10.02 13.46 -7.55
C THR A 108 8.79 12.75 -8.12
N ALA A 109 8.97 11.54 -8.64
CA ALA A 109 7.90 10.72 -9.18
C ALA A 109 6.91 10.29 -8.08
N GLY A 110 7.41 9.78 -6.95
CA GLY A 110 6.58 9.41 -5.80
C GLY A 110 5.74 10.58 -5.28
N LEU A 111 6.31 11.80 -5.20
CA LEU A 111 5.54 12.99 -4.82
C LEU A 111 4.44 13.33 -5.84
N LYS A 112 4.75 13.30 -7.14
CA LYS A 112 3.77 13.57 -8.20
C LYS A 112 2.60 12.59 -8.15
N ILE A 113 2.90 11.31 -7.98
CA ILE A 113 1.89 10.25 -7.86
C ILE A 113 1.05 10.47 -6.60
N ALA A 114 1.69 10.68 -5.44
CA ALA A 114 0.99 10.90 -4.18
C ALA A 114 -0.01 12.07 -4.22
N GLN A 115 0.40 13.20 -4.82
CA GLN A 115 -0.46 14.37 -5.01
C GLN A 115 -1.60 14.12 -6.01
N ALA A 116 -1.33 13.41 -7.11
CA ALA A 116 -2.33 13.10 -8.11
C ALA A 116 -3.43 12.14 -7.60
N LEU A 117 -3.11 11.31 -6.60
CA LEU A 117 -4.04 10.37 -5.98
C LEU A 117 -4.84 10.96 -4.81
N GLU A 118 -4.57 12.21 -4.37
CA GLU A 118 -5.28 12.86 -3.27
C GLU A 118 -6.82 12.83 -3.39
N PRO A 119 -7.44 12.99 -4.59
CA PRO A 119 -8.89 12.95 -4.70
C PRO A 119 -9.51 11.58 -4.40
N LEU A 120 -8.71 10.50 -4.34
CA LEU A 120 -9.20 9.15 -4.07
C LEU A 120 -9.41 8.83 -2.59
N ASP A 121 -8.96 9.74 -1.70
CA ASP A 121 -9.02 9.62 -0.25
C ASP A 121 -8.52 8.23 0.21
N LEU A 122 -7.27 7.93 -0.14
CA LEU A 122 -6.68 6.63 0.13
C LEU A 122 -6.51 6.40 1.63
N MET A 123 -6.72 5.16 2.07
CA MET A 123 -6.38 4.69 3.40
C MET A 123 -4.87 4.84 3.66
N TRP A 124 -4.05 4.49 2.66
CA TRP A 124 -2.66 4.88 2.54
C TRP A 124 -2.15 4.67 1.10
N LEU A 125 -1.07 5.37 0.76
CA LEU A 125 -0.16 5.04 -0.33
C LEU A 125 1.11 4.40 0.25
N GLU A 126 1.40 3.18 -0.16
CA GLU A 126 2.48 2.35 0.34
C GLU A 126 3.75 2.53 -0.50
N GLU A 127 4.88 2.65 0.20
CA GLU A 127 6.24 2.77 -0.35
C GLU A 127 6.36 3.59 -1.66
N PRO A 128 6.00 4.90 -1.66
CA PRO A 128 6.13 5.73 -2.86
C PRO A 128 7.58 5.96 -3.30
N VAL A 129 8.54 5.64 -2.43
CA VAL A 129 9.99 5.70 -2.63
C VAL A 129 10.65 4.60 -1.81
N PRO A 130 11.92 4.22 -2.09
CA PRO A 130 12.66 3.29 -1.24
C PRO A 130 12.68 3.76 0.22
N PRO A 131 12.40 2.89 1.21
CA PRO A 131 12.18 3.31 2.59
C PRO A 131 13.46 3.77 3.31
N GLU A 132 14.64 3.50 2.77
CA GLU A 132 15.92 3.93 3.34
C GLU A 132 16.15 5.44 3.22
N ASN A 133 15.47 6.10 2.29
CA ASN A 133 15.59 7.54 2.07
C ASN A 133 14.58 8.33 2.91
N ILE A 134 14.88 8.47 4.20
CA ILE A 134 14.01 9.16 5.16
C ILE A 134 13.76 10.62 4.77
N ASP A 135 14.73 11.32 4.17
CA ASP A 135 14.57 12.70 3.74
C ASP A 135 13.56 12.82 2.58
N ALA A 136 13.54 11.85 1.67
CA ALA A 136 12.53 11.78 0.61
C ALA A 136 11.13 11.51 1.18
N LEU A 137 11.02 10.58 2.13
CA LEU A 137 9.76 10.29 2.82
C LEU A 137 9.24 11.50 3.61
N ASP A 138 10.10 12.21 4.34
CA ASP A 138 9.76 13.45 5.06
C ASP A 138 9.25 14.52 4.10
N LYS A 139 9.93 14.70 2.96
CA LYS A 139 9.50 15.64 1.92
C LYS A 139 8.12 15.29 1.35
N ILE A 140 7.87 14.01 1.05
CA ILE A 140 6.59 13.56 0.49
C ILE A 140 5.47 13.71 1.51
N THR A 141 5.64 13.19 2.72
CA THR A 141 4.62 13.24 3.79
C THR A 141 4.23 14.67 4.18
N LYS A 142 5.14 15.64 4.06
CA LYS A 142 4.83 17.07 4.28
C LYS A 142 4.13 17.74 3.10
N ALA A 143 4.20 17.17 1.91
CA ALA A 143 3.75 17.79 0.66
C ALA A 143 2.50 17.16 0.04
N THR A 144 1.95 16.11 0.65
CA THR A 144 0.67 15.52 0.27
C THR A 144 -0.25 15.35 1.47
N ARG A 145 -1.56 15.31 1.22
CA ARG A 145 -2.57 14.92 2.20
C ARG A 145 -2.79 13.41 2.26
N THR A 146 -2.30 12.67 1.27
CA THR A 146 -2.40 11.21 1.21
C THR A 146 -1.55 10.59 2.32
N PRO A 147 -2.12 9.74 3.21
CA PRO A 147 -1.34 9.02 4.21
C PRO A 147 -0.29 8.12 3.56
N ILE A 148 0.95 8.15 4.05
CA ILE A 148 2.04 7.30 3.54
C ILE A 148 2.30 6.13 4.50
N CYS A 149 2.37 4.91 3.97
CA CYS A 149 2.73 3.70 4.69
C CYS A 149 4.09 3.17 4.18
N VAL A 150 4.99 2.78 5.09
CA VAL A 150 6.28 2.15 4.77
C VAL A 150 6.67 1.19 5.89
N GLY A 151 7.60 0.27 5.62
CA GLY A 151 8.28 -0.46 6.68
C GLY A 151 8.60 -1.93 6.40
N GLU A 152 8.10 -2.49 5.30
CA GLU A 152 8.39 -3.88 4.93
C GLU A 152 9.88 -4.11 4.60
N ASN A 153 10.53 -3.09 4.03
CA ASN A 153 11.95 -3.08 3.69
C ASN A 153 12.79 -2.19 4.64
N LEU A 154 12.23 -1.77 5.78
CA LEU A 154 12.95 -1.01 6.81
C LEU A 154 13.31 -1.92 7.99
N TYR A 155 14.59 -2.26 8.10
CA TYR A 155 15.11 -3.09 9.17
C TYR A 155 15.87 -2.27 10.21
N LEU A 156 15.89 -2.75 11.45
CA LEU A 156 16.79 -2.21 12.47
C LEU A 156 18.24 -2.34 11.98
N ARG A 157 19.06 -1.33 12.26
CA ARG A 157 20.53 -1.44 12.14
C ARG A 157 21.10 -2.23 13.32
#